data_AF-A0A9P7GQ60-F1
#
_entry.id   AF-A0A9P7GQ60-F1
#
_cell.length_a   1.000
_cell.length_b   1.000
_cell.length_c   1.000
_cell.angle_alpha   90.00
_cell.angle_beta   90.00
_cell.angle_gamma   90.00
#
_symmetry.space_group_name_H-M   'P 1'
#
loop_
_entity.id
_entity.type
_entity.pdbx_description
1 polymer ?
#
loop_
_entity_poly.entity_id
_entity_poly.type
_entity_poly.pdbx_seq_one_letter_code
_entity_poly.pdbx_strand_id
1 'polypeptide(L)'
;MKRIRSPSPVTSSKTASNSQHQAKKTHAVESPFPNFAHPTLAEAYEVHQILSRAHPAHGAVRRPPTTSRNSAQTCGNVPNVVEALIGVILSQNTSGRNSASAKTSLDAAFGRNNFAAIASAPRADVVEAIRHGGLANKKAATIQNILTSIKEKHGEYSLQHLAETDAPKRMSDEAIMQELISYDGVGPKTASCVLLFCLGRDSFAVDTHVYRLSKLLGWVPEKADRVRAQAHLDLRISAELKYGLHVLMMQHGRSCKGCKKTGTEAACVLKAHLQERRCAQDSAGRQGL
;
A
#
# COMPACT_ATOMS: atom_id res chain seq x y z
N MET A 1 -58.09 -16.60 38.70
CA MET A 1 -58.05 -16.75 37.24
C MET A 1 -56.97 -15.85 36.67
N LYS A 2 -55.77 -16.40 36.42
CA LYS A 2 -54.60 -15.68 35.88
C LYS A 2 -54.58 -15.88 34.35
N ARG A 3 -54.62 -14.80 33.57
CA ARG A 3 -54.45 -14.86 32.10
C ARG A 3 -52.95 -14.84 31.75
N ILE A 4 -52.49 -15.94 31.17
CA ILE A 4 -51.15 -16.12 30.59
C ILE A 4 -51.08 -15.27 29.30
N ARG A 5 -50.07 -14.40 29.18
CA ARG A 5 -49.76 -13.69 27.93
C ARG A 5 -48.65 -14.43 27.19
N SER A 6 -48.89 -14.69 25.91
CA SER A 6 -48.04 -15.35 24.92
C SER A 6 -46.79 -14.51 24.57
N PRO A 7 -45.65 -15.14 24.21
CA PRO A 7 -44.45 -14.41 23.82
C PRO A 7 -44.54 -13.92 22.38
N SER A 8 -44.20 -12.65 22.16
CA SER A 8 -44.02 -12.06 20.82
C SER A 8 -42.65 -12.43 20.23
N PRO A 9 -42.55 -12.61 18.89
CA PRO A 9 -41.34 -13.12 18.26
C PRO A 9 -40.23 -12.07 18.19
N VAL A 10 -39.00 -12.52 18.42
CA VAL A 10 -37.76 -11.75 18.29
C VAL A 10 -37.45 -11.56 16.80
N THR A 11 -37.64 -10.35 16.28
CA THR A 11 -37.17 -9.98 14.94
C THR A 11 -35.68 -9.67 14.97
N SER A 12 -34.91 -10.49 14.25
CA SER A 12 -33.48 -10.36 14.00
C SER A 12 -33.18 -9.13 13.12
N SER A 13 -32.49 -8.14 13.67
CA SER A 13 -31.97 -6.98 12.92
C SER A 13 -30.45 -7.04 12.82
N LYS A 14 -29.93 -7.91 11.94
CA LYS A 14 -28.50 -7.92 11.56
C LYS A 14 -28.33 -8.33 10.10
N THR A 15 -28.45 -7.39 9.15
CA THR A 15 -27.92 -7.59 7.78
C THR A 15 -27.84 -6.35 6.86
N ALA A 16 -27.97 -5.11 7.35
CA ALA A 16 -28.01 -3.94 6.46
C ALA A 16 -26.72 -3.09 6.41
N SER A 17 -25.76 -3.25 7.34
CA SER A 17 -24.60 -2.34 7.41
C SER A 17 -23.34 -2.81 6.68
N ASN A 18 -23.30 -4.04 6.16
CA ASN A 18 -22.05 -4.63 5.64
C ASN A 18 -21.85 -4.44 4.11
N SER A 19 -22.90 -4.16 3.34
CA SER A 19 -22.80 -4.11 1.87
C SER A 19 -22.18 -2.80 1.33
N GLN A 20 -22.29 -1.69 2.06
CA GLN A 20 -21.78 -0.39 1.60
C GLN A 20 -20.26 -0.22 1.74
N HIS A 21 -19.60 -1.02 2.59
CA HIS A 21 -18.12 -1.00 2.73
C HIS A 21 -17.40 -1.91 1.73
N GLN A 22 -18.07 -2.92 1.19
CA GLN A 22 -17.49 -3.80 0.16
C GLN A 22 -17.43 -3.13 -1.22
N ALA A 23 -18.36 -2.23 -1.55
CA ALA A 23 -18.46 -1.58 -2.86
C ALA A 23 -17.32 -0.60 -3.23
N LYS A 24 -16.31 -0.41 -2.38
CA LYS A 24 -15.18 0.54 -2.60
C LYS A 24 -13.82 -0.13 -2.82
N LYS A 25 -13.78 -1.45 -2.99
CA LYS A 25 -12.53 -2.22 -3.15
C LYS A 25 -12.49 -2.97 -4.48
N THR A 26 -12.45 -2.26 -5.60
CA THR A 26 -12.24 -2.88 -6.92
C THR A 26 -10.85 -2.54 -7.45
N HIS A 27 -10.09 -3.57 -7.86
CA HIS A 27 -8.94 -3.38 -8.76
C HIS A 27 -9.47 -2.84 -10.09
N ALA A 28 -8.87 -1.78 -10.59
CA ALA A 28 -9.31 -1.16 -11.83
C ALA A 28 -8.51 -1.74 -13.01
N VAL A 29 -9.21 -2.33 -13.98
CA VAL A 29 -8.62 -2.76 -15.26
C VAL A 29 -8.58 -1.62 -16.29
N GLU A 30 -9.34 -0.55 -16.02
CA GLU A 30 -9.37 0.67 -16.81
C GLU A 30 -9.12 1.87 -15.91
N SER A 31 -8.61 2.94 -16.51
CA SER A 31 -8.33 4.15 -15.76
C SER A 31 -9.63 4.84 -15.32
N PRO A 32 -9.77 5.27 -14.06
CA PRO A 32 -10.91 6.09 -13.64
C PRO A 32 -10.89 7.50 -14.26
N PHE A 33 -9.85 7.83 -15.03
CA PHE A 33 -9.67 9.11 -15.74
C PHE A 33 -9.32 8.84 -17.21
N PRO A 34 -10.29 8.37 -18.03
CA PRO A 34 -10.02 7.91 -19.40
C PRO A 34 -9.41 9.00 -20.30
N ASN A 35 -9.79 10.25 -20.09
CA ASN A 35 -9.31 11.40 -20.88
C ASN A 35 -8.07 12.07 -20.26
N PHE A 36 -7.48 11.52 -19.20
CA PHE A 36 -6.32 12.09 -18.54
C PHE A 36 -5.07 11.30 -18.93
N ALA A 37 -4.22 11.89 -19.77
CA ALA A 37 -3.09 11.21 -20.39
C ALA A 37 -1.76 11.31 -19.60
N HIS A 38 -1.77 11.82 -18.37
CA HIS A 38 -0.56 11.97 -17.57
C HIS A 38 -0.50 10.93 -16.44
N PRO A 39 0.68 10.43 -16.04
CA PRO A 39 1.95 10.67 -16.70
C PRO A 39 1.99 10.03 -18.08
N THR A 40 2.70 10.67 -19.00
CA THR A 40 3.21 9.99 -20.19
C THR A 40 4.43 9.15 -19.81
N LEU A 41 4.82 8.20 -20.67
CA LEU A 41 6.02 7.39 -20.45
C LEU A 41 7.27 8.27 -20.29
N ALA A 42 7.41 9.30 -21.14
CA ALA A 42 8.52 10.25 -21.08
C ALA A 42 8.58 10.99 -19.74
N GLU A 43 7.43 11.47 -19.24
CA GLU A 43 7.36 12.17 -17.95
C GLU A 43 7.74 11.24 -16.78
N ALA A 44 7.30 9.99 -16.82
CA ALA A 44 7.64 9.00 -15.81
C ALA A 44 9.16 8.72 -15.78
N TYR A 45 9.79 8.56 -16.95
CA TYR A 45 11.24 8.37 -17.07
C TYR A 45 12.04 9.59 -16.60
N GLU A 46 11.61 10.79 -16.99
CA GLU A 46 12.28 12.03 -16.63
C GLU A 46 12.29 12.23 -15.10
N VAL A 47 11.12 12.07 -14.46
CA VAL A 47 11.01 12.14 -12.99
C VAL A 47 11.83 11.03 -12.33
N HIS A 48 11.83 9.82 -12.89
CA HIS A 48 12.66 8.74 -12.38
C HIS A 48 14.16 9.11 -12.41
N GLN A 49 14.66 9.68 -13.50
CA GLN A 49 16.06 10.11 -13.63
C GLN A 49 16.40 11.23 -12.65
N ILE A 50 15.56 12.27 -12.56
CA ILE A 50 15.75 13.40 -11.63
C ILE A 50 15.86 12.89 -10.20
N LEU A 51 14.91 12.03 -9.78
CA LEU A 51 14.90 11.51 -8.43
C LEU A 51 16.03 10.52 -8.17
N SER A 52 16.43 9.72 -9.15
CA SER A 52 17.58 8.82 -9.04
C SER A 52 18.87 9.59 -8.77
N ARG A 53 19.08 10.73 -9.46
CA ARG A 53 20.22 11.61 -9.21
C ARG A 53 20.15 12.28 -7.84
N ALA A 54 18.96 12.67 -7.39
CA ALA A 54 18.76 13.28 -6.07
C ALA A 54 18.89 12.29 -4.90
N HIS A 55 18.62 11.01 -5.14
CA HIS A 55 18.62 9.93 -4.13
C HIS A 55 19.41 8.71 -4.61
N PRO A 56 20.72 8.82 -4.89
CA PRO A 56 21.51 7.76 -5.53
C PRO A 56 21.55 6.46 -4.70
N ALA A 57 21.51 6.56 -3.36
CA ALA A 57 21.45 5.40 -2.46
C ALA A 57 20.15 4.59 -2.56
N HIS A 58 19.13 5.13 -3.23
CA HIS A 58 17.80 4.53 -3.40
C HIS A 58 17.47 4.22 -4.86
N GLY A 59 18.45 4.32 -5.76
CA GLY A 59 18.31 4.07 -7.19
C GLY A 59 17.98 2.61 -7.53
N ALA A 60 16.72 2.39 -7.90
CA ALA A 60 16.17 1.47 -8.92
C ALA A 60 16.53 -0.02 -8.97
N VAL A 61 17.32 -0.61 -8.07
CA VAL A 61 17.56 -2.06 -8.12
C VAL A 61 16.65 -2.79 -7.12
N ARG A 62 15.65 -3.54 -7.64
CA ARG A 62 14.98 -4.60 -6.87
C ARG A 62 16.06 -5.57 -6.40
N ARG A 63 16.32 -5.61 -5.10
CA ARG A 63 17.28 -6.55 -4.53
C ARG A 63 16.63 -7.93 -4.44
N PRO A 64 17.32 -9.01 -4.82
CA PRO A 64 16.78 -10.36 -4.70
C PRO A 64 16.52 -10.74 -3.23
N PRO A 65 15.60 -11.71 -2.99
CA PRO A 65 15.29 -12.25 -1.67
C PRO A 65 16.53 -12.68 -0.88
N THR A 66 16.78 -12.03 0.25
CA THR A 66 17.77 -12.47 1.24
C THR A 66 17.13 -13.47 2.20
N THR A 67 17.83 -14.55 2.53
CA THR A 67 17.39 -15.56 3.52
C THR A 67 17.30 -15.03 4.96
N SER A 68 17.83 -13.84 5.22
CA SER A 68 17.84 -13.19 6.53
C SER A 68 17.44 -11.72 6.39
N ARG A 69 16.21 -11.38 6.84
CA ARG A 69 15.86 -10.23 7.70
C ARG A 69 14.35 -10.09 7.85
N ASN A 70 13.94 -9.66 9.05
CA ASN A 70 12.58 -9.27 9.45
C ASN A 70 11.86 -8.47 8.34
N SER A 71 10.58 -8.79 8.07
CA SER A 71 9.74 -8.16 7.03
C SER A 71 9.63 -6.64 7.13
N ALA A 72 10.01 -6.05 8.25
CA ALA A 72 10.08 -4.61 8.45
C ALA A 72 11.27 -3.91 7.76
N GLN A 73 12.31 -4.63 7.34
CA GLN A 73 13.50 -4.06 6.68
C GLN A 73 13.62 -4.41 5.20
N THR A 74 12.90 -5.44 4.75
CA THR A 74 12.98 -5.95 3.39
C THR A 74 11.59 -5.95 2.75
N CYS A 75 11.25 -4.81 2.16
CA CYS A 75 10.19 -4.74 1.18
C CYS A 75 10.56 -5.63 -0.03
N GLY A 76 10.28 -6.93 0.08
CA GLY A 76 10.36 -7.92 -0.99
C GLY A 76 11.17 -9.18 -0.78
N ASN A 77 11.65 -9.40 0.44
CA ASN A 77 12.41 -10.60 0.78
C ASN A 77 11.77 -11.34 1.95
N VAL A 78 10.49 -11.72 1.84
CA VAL A 78 9.79 -12.41 2.92
C VAL A 78 9.35 -13.80 2.44
N PRO A 79 9.83 -14.89 3.06
CA PRO A 79 9.50 -16.25 2.64
C PRO A 79 8.04 -16.64 2.94
N ASN A 80 7.30 -15.82 3.70
CA ASN A 80 5.92 -16.07 4.11
C ASN A 80 5.04 -14.85 3.81
N VAL A 81 4.00 -15.05 2.99
CA VAL A 81 3.12 -13.96 2.53
C VAL A 81 2.31 -13.32 3.66
N VAL A 82 1.87 -14.10 4.66
CA VAL A 82 1.12 -13.60 5.83
C VAL A 82 2.02 -12.72 6.70
N GLU A 83 3.26 -13.14 6.95
CA GLU A 83 4.26 -12.34 7.67
C GLU A 83 4.51 -10.99 6.96
N ALA A 84 4.55 -11.01 5.64
CA ALA A 84 4.77 -9.84 4.81
C ALA A 84 3.57 -8.88 4.89
N LEU A 85 2.35 -9.38 4.78
CA LEU A 85 1.12 -8.61 4.95
C LEU A 85 1.04 -7.94 6.33
N ILE A 86 1.36 -8.66 7.40
CA ILE A 86 1.45 -8.10 8.76
C ILE A 86 2.50 -6.97 8.80
N GLY A 87 3.68 -7.18 8.20
CA GLY A 87 4.71 -6.15 8.10
C GLY A 87 4.21 -4.87 7.41
N VAL A 88 3.49 -5.01 6.29
CA VAL A 88 2.88 -3.88 5.59
C VAL A 88 1.87 -3.16 6.49
N ILE A 89 1.04 -3.87 7.25
CA ILE A 89 0.08 -3.27 8.19
C ILE A 89 0.80 -2.49 9.30
N LEU A 90 1.84 -3.07 9.88
CA LEU A 90 2.63 -2.43 10.92
C LEU A 90 3.34 -1.15 10.43
N SER A 91 3.72 -1.11 9.15
CA SER A 91 4.35 0.06 8.50
C SER A 91 3.42 1.26 8.27
N GLN A 92 2.10 1.07 8.39
CA GLN A 92 1.14 2.15 8.10
C GLN A 92 1.24 3.27 9.14
N ASN A 93 1.28 4.53 8.67
CA ASN A 93 1.24 5.74 9.50
C ASN A 93 2.27 5.74 10.65
N THR A 94 3.48 5.23 10.39
CA THR A 94 4.56 5.20 11.38
C THR A 94 5.92 5.28 10.71
N SER A 95 6.99 5.40 11.49
CA SER A 95 8.35 5.40 10.97
C SER A 95 8.83 3.97 10.71
N GLY A 96 9.76 3.78 9.76
CA GLY A 96 10.37 2.46 9.53
C GLY A 96 11.03 1.85 10.77
N ARG A 97 11.61 2.69 11.65
CA ARG A 97 12.16 2.26 12.95
C ARG A 97 11.06 1.71 13.85
N ASN A 98 9.92 2.39 13.92
CA ASN A 98 8.80 2.00 14.76
C ASN A 98 8.13 0.73 14.25
N SER A 99 7.93 0.58 12.94
CA SER A 99 7.38 -0.65 12.37
C SER A 99 8.31 -1.84 12.58
N ALA A 100 9.63 -1.64 12.47
CA ALA A 100 10.61 -2.68 12.77
C ALA A 100 10.59 -3.09 14.23
N SER A 101 10.57 -2.12 15.15
CA SER A 101 10.45 -2.39 16.58
C SER A 101 9.15 -3.12 16.92
N ALA A 102 8.02 -2.72 16.33
CA ALA A 102 6.74 -3.38 16.53
C ALA A 102 6.73 -4.84 16.03
N LYS A 103 7.33 -5.12 14.86
CA LYS A 103 7.41 -6.49 14.34
C LYS A 103 8.33 -7.37 15.20
N THR A 104 9.49 -6.86 15.61
CA THR A 104 10.40 -7.59 16.52
C THR A 104 9.72 -7.92 17.84
N SER A 105 8.99 -6.96 18.41
CA SER A 105 8.26 -7.14 19.67
C SER A 105 7.09 -8.13 19.53
N LEU A 106 6.36 -8.08 18.42
CA LEU A 106 5.31 -9.07 18.10
C LEU A 106 5.88 -10.49 17.98
N ASP A 107 7.01 -10.65 17.29
CA ASP A 107 7.67 -11.95 17.13
C ASP A 107 8.18 -12.49 18.47
N ALA A 108 8.71 -11.62 19.33
CA ALA A 108 9.17 -12.01 20.67
C ALA A 108 8.01 -12.45 21.57
N ALA A 109 6.86 -11.77 21.47
CA ALA A 109 5.69 -12.06 22.32
C ALA A 109 4.96 -13.35 21.94
N PHE A 110 4.82 -13.63 20.63
CA PHE A 110 3.96 -14.74 20.17
C PHE A 110 4.72 -15.85 19.44
N GLY A 111 6.01 -15.66 19.16
CA GLY A 111 6.80 -16.52 18.29
C GLY A 111 6.64 -16.13 16.82
N ARG A 112 7.76 -16.08 16.10
CA ARG A 112 7.76 -15.70 14.68
C ARG A 112 6.92 -16.69 13.86
N ASN A 113 6.01 -16.14 13.05
CA ASN A 113 5.07 -16.89 12.20
C ASN A 113 4.11 -17.83 12.95
N ASN A 114 4.01 -17.71 14.28
CA ASN A 114 2.98 -18.38 15.06
C ASN A 114 1.65 -17.61 14.96
N PHE A 115 1.07 -17.61 13.77
CA PHE A 115 -0.14 -16.86 13.48
C PHE A 115 -1.33 -17.33 14.30
N ALA A 116 -1.38 -18.62 14.67
CA ALA A 116 -2.39 -19.15 15.57
C ALA A 116 -2.36 -18.46 16.93
N ALA A 117 -1.18 -18.29 17.54
CA ALA A 117 -1.03 -17.59 18.82
C ALA A 117 -1.42 -16.11 18.72
N ILE A 118 -1.02 -15.44 17.64
CA ILE A 118 -1.43 -14.04 17.42
C ILE A 118 -2.95 -13.93 17.25
N ALA A 119 -3.59 -14.85 16.52
CA ALA A 119 -5.02 -14.81 16.25
C ALA A 119 -5.88 -15.08 17.50
N SER A 120 -5.45 -15.99 18.38
CA SER A 120 -6.20 -16.38 19.58
C SER A 120 -5.87 -15.55 20.83
N ALA A 121 -4.79 -14.78 20.82
CA ALA A 121 -4.39 -13.94 21.96
C ALA A 121 -5.46 -12.89 22.32
N PRO A 122 -5.58 -12.51 23.60
CA PRO A 122 -6.30 -11.31 23.99
C PRO A 122 -5.83 -10.10 23.17
N ARG A 123 -6.78 -9.31 22.65
CA ARG A 123 -6.47 -8.14 21.80
C ARG A 123 -5.48 -7.19 22.48
N ALA A 124 -5.60 -7.02 23.80
CA ALA A 124 -4.75 -6.14 24.60
C ALA A 124 -3.26 -6.55 24.53
N ASP A 125 -2.97 -7.84 24.50
CA ASP A 125 -1.59 -8.35 24.45
C ASP A 125 -0.96 -8.06 23.09
N VAL A 126 -1.73 -8.23 22.00
CA VAL A 126 -1.28 -7.86 20.65
C VAL A 126 -1.07 -6.35 20.54
N VAL A 127 -1.95 -5.55 21.16
CA VAL A 127 -1.81 -4.09 21.22
C VAL A 127 -0.53 -3.68 21.94
N GLU A 128 -0.25 -4.27 23.10
CA GLU A 128 0.99 -3.97 23.84
C GLU A 128 2.22 -4.36 23.03
N ALA A 129 2.21 -5.57 22.45
CA ALA A 129 3.31 -6.07 21.64
C ALA A 129 3.66 -5.13 20.46
N ILE A 130 2.68 -4.43 19.88
CA ILE A 130 2.89 -3.53 18.74
C ILE A 130 2.78 -2.04 19.09
N ARG A 131 2.74 -1.68 20.38
CA ARG A 131 2.47 -0.32 20.86
C ARG A 131 3.36 0.74 20.22
N HIS A 132 4.64 0.45 20.05
CA HIS A 132 5.64 1.32 19.42
C HIS A 132 5.33 1.66 17.95
N GLY A 133 4.55 0.82 17.27
CA GLY A 133 4.17 0.99 15.87
C GLY A 133 3.12 2.09 15.64
N GLY A 134 2.47 2.61 16.69
CA GLY A 134 1.40 3.61 16.57
C GLY A 134 0.10 3.03 15.99
N LEU A 135 -1.05 3.62 16.33
CA LEU A 135 -2.39 3.11 16.00
C LEU A 135 -2.58 1.63 16.41
N ALA A 136 -1.95 1.21 17.51
CA ALA A 136 -1.82 -0.19 17.90
C ALA A 136 -3.18 -0.90 18.05
N ASN A 137 -4.17 -0.25 18.68
CA ASN A 137 -5.54 -0.79 18.78
C ASN A 137 -6.12 -1.18 17.41
N LYS A 138 -6.05 -0.27 16.44
CA LYS A 138 -6.57 -0.51 15.09
C LYS A 138 -5.75 -1.54 14.33
N LYS A 139 -4.41 -1.51 14.45
CA LYS A 139 -3.54 -2.48 13.77
C LYS A 139 -3.71 -3.89 14.33
N ALA A 140 -3.80 -4.03 15.66
CA ALA A 140 -4.08 -5.30 16.31
C ALA A 140 -5.45 -5.82 15.86
N ALA A 141 -6.49 -4.95 15.87
CA ALA A 141 -7.83 -5.21 15.31
C ALA A 141 -7.74 -5.87 13.92
N THR A 142 -7.11 -5.16 12.99
CA THR A 142 -6.93 -5.59 11.60
C THR A 142 -6.14 -6.88 11.48
N ILE A 143 -5.01 -7.04 12.20
CA ILE A 143 -4.15 -8.23 12.11
C ILE A 143 -4.93 -9.49 12.49
N GLN A 144 -5.57 -9.53 13.66
CA GLN A 144 -6.26 -10.78 14.05
C GLN A 144 -7.48 -11.05 13.16
N ASN A 145 -8.21 -10.01 12.71
CA ASN A 145 -9.34 -10.20 11.79
C ASN A 145 -8.87 -10.84 10.47
N ILE A 146 -7.76 -10.35 9.90
CA ILE A 146 -7.15 -10.93 8.70
C ILE A 146 -6.75 -12.38 8.94
N LEU A 147 -6.08 -12.68 10.06
CA LEU A 147 -5.66 -14.05 10.39
C LEU A 147 -6.86 -15.00 10.52
N THR A 148 -7.93 -14.57 11.19
CA THR A 148 -9.19 -15.31 11.28
C THR A 148 -9.77 -15.57 9.89
N SER A 149 -9.92 -14.54 9.06
CA SER A 149 -10.46 -14.70 7.70
C SER A 149 -9.60 -15.59 6.80
N ILE A 150 -8.27 -15.54 6.92
CA ILE A 150 -7.36 -16.45 6.20
C ILE A 150 -7.61 -17.89 6.63
N LYS A 151 -7.68 -18.16 7.94
CA LYS A 151 -7.92 -19.50 8.48
C LYS A 151 -9.29 -20.04 8.07
N GLU A 152 -10.32 -19.21 8.08
CA GLU A 152 -11.68 -19.57 7.64
C GLU A 152 -11.74 -19.89 6.14
N LYS A 153 -11.07 -19.08 5.31
CA LYS A 153 -11.10 -19.21 3.86
C LYS A 153 -10.26 -20.37 3.33
N HIS A 154 -9.08 -20.59 3.91
CA HIS A 154 -8.06 -21.51 3.39
C HIS A 154 -7.82 -22.74 4.28
N GLY A 155 -8.43 -22.80 5.46
CA GLY A 155 -8.23 -23.90 6.40
C GLY A 155 -6.88 -23.87 7.14
N GLU A 156 -5.97 -22.96 6.80
CA GLU A 156 -4.66 -22.77 7.42
C GLU A 156 -4.27 -21.27 7.44
N TYR A 157 -3.24 -20.91 8.21
CA TYR A 157 -2.71 -19.54 8.25
C TYR A 157 -1.68 -19.32 7.14
N SER A 158 -2.07 -19.54 5.89
CA SER A 158 -1.20 -19.46 4.72
C SER A 158 -1.84 -18.63 3.60
N LEU A 159 -0.99 -17.88 2.91
CA LEU A 159 -1.28 -17.23 1.63
C LEU A 159 -0.17 -17.55 0.62
N GLN A 160 0.56 -18.66 0.82
CA GLN A 160 1.76 -18.94 0.04
C GLN A 160 1.46 -19.23 -1.42
N HIS A 161 0.23 -19.66 -1.75
CA HIS A 161 -0.24 -19.82 -3.13
C HIS A 161 -0.16 -18.52 -3.94
N LEU A 162 -0.21 -17.35 -3.29
CA LEU A 162 -0.03 -16.05 -3.96
C LEU A 162 1.39 -15.83 -4.48
N ALA A 163 2.37 -16.53 -3.91
CA ALA A 163 3.79 -16.40 -4.27
C ALA A 163 4.24 -17.41 -5.34
N GLU A 164 3.35 -18.29 -5.82
CA GLU A 164 3.66 -19.26 -6.86
C GLU A 164 4.10 -18.56 -8.16
N THR A 165 5.23 -19.00 -8.71
CA THR A 165 5.82 -18.45 -9.95
C THR A 165 5.57 -19.32 -11.16
N ASP A 166 5.30 -20.61 -10.96
CA ASP A 166 5.29 -21.60 -12.04
C ASP A 166 3.86 -21.84 -12.55
N ALA A 167 3.71 -21.95 -13.87
CA ALA A 167 2.45 -22.37 -14.47
C ALA A 167 2.18 -23.86 -14.14
N PRO A 168 0.91 -24.28 -13.93
CA PRO A 168 -0.32 -23.49 -14.01
C PRO A 168 -0.74 -22.80 -12.69
N LYS A 169 0.06 -22.92 -11.62
CA LYS A 169 -0.29 -22.42 -10.28
C LYS A 169 -0.15 -20.91 -10.14
N ARG A 170 0.68 -20.27 -10.97
CA ARG A 170 0.90 -18.83 -10.99
C ARG A 170 -0.40 -18.06 -11.24
N MET A 171 -0.87 -17.34 -10.22
CA MET A 171 -2.01 -16.42 -10.35
C MET A 171 -1.63 -15.14 -11.11
N SER A 172 -2.62 -14.51 -11.77
CA SER A 172 -2.48 -13.17 -12.34
C SER A 172 -2.41 -12.10 -11.24
N ASP A 173 -1.84 -10.94 -11.57
CA ASP A 173 -1.66 -9.85 -10.59
C ASP A 173 -3.02 -9.27 -10.17
N GLU A 174 -4.01 -9.27 -11.07
CA GLU A 174 -5.40 -8.90 -10.80
C GLU A 174 -6.05 -9.85 -9.79
N ALA A 175 -5.87 -11.17 -9.97
CA ALA A 175 -6.44 -12.17 -9.08
C ALA A 175 -5.84 -12.07 -7.67
N ILE A 176 -4.53 -11.86 -7.57
CA ILE A 176 -3.84 -11.63 -6.29
C ILE A 176 -4.34 -10.35 -5.64
N MET A 177 -4.48 -9.25 -6.40
CA MET A 177 -5.04 -8.00 -5.87
C MET A 177 -6.44 -8.22 -5.29
N GLN A 178 -7.32 -8.88 -6.04
CA GLN A 178 -8.70 -9.16 -5.62
C GLN A 178 -8.75 -10.03 -4.36
N GLU A 179 -7.88 -11.03 -4.27
CA GLU A 179 -7.75 -11.82 -3.05
C GLU A 179 -7.32 -10.95 -1.86
N LEU A 180 -6.26 -10.16 -2.01
CA LEU A 180 -5.74 -9.34 -0.92
C LEU A 180 -6.75 -8.30 -0.43
N ILE A 181 -7.43 -7.59 -1.33
CA ILE A 181 -8.42 -6.56 -0.94
C ILE A 181 -9.70 -7.15 -0.34
N SER A 182 -9.97 -8.46 -0.54
CA SER A 182 -11.11 -9.14 0.06
C SER A 182 -11.04 -9.16 1.60
N TYR A 183 -9.84 -9.11 2.18
CA TYR A 183 -9.66 -9.07 3.62
C TYR A 183 -9.99 -7.68 4.20
N ASP A 184 -10.76 -7.65 5.30
CA ASP A 184 -11.11 -6.39 5.96
C ASP A 184 -9.86 -5.69 6.52
N GLY A 185 -9.80 -4.37 6.36
CA GLY A 185 -8.61 -3.57 6.67
C GLY A 185 -7.49 -3.61 5.61
N VAL A 186 -7.59 -4.46 4.58
CA VAL A 186 -6.73 -4.39 3.39
C VAL A 186 -7.43 -3.58 2.29
N GLY A 187 -6.75 -2.54 1.82
CA GLY A 187 -7.18 -1.72 0.69
C GLY A 187 -6.13 -1.70 -0.42
N PRO A 188 -6.43 -1.05 -1.57
CA PRO A 188 -5.61 -1.11 -2.77
C PRO A 188 -4.12 -0.80 -2.53
N LYS A 189 -3.79 0.26 -1.79
CA LYS A 189 -2.39 0.58 -1.45
C LYS A 189 -1.67 -0.56 -0.72
N THR A 190 -2.34 -1.17 0.26
CA THR A 190 -1.77 -2.26 1.07
C THR A 190 -1.53 -3.49 0.21
N ALA A 191 -2.51 -3.85 -0.63
CA ALA A 191 -2.39 -4.95 -1.57
C ALA A 191 -1.30 -4.70 -2.62
N SER A 192 -1.23 -3.50 -3.19
CA SER A 192 -0.14 -3.08 -4.09
C SER A 192 1.22 -3.13 -3.42
N CYS A 193 1.35 -2.81 -2.13
CA CYS A 193 2.60 -2.99 -1.41
C CYS A 193 2.99 -4.47 -1.30
N VAL A 194 2.04 -5.38 -1.04
CA VAL A 194 2.33 -6.82 -1.01
C VAL A 194 2.74 -7.33 -2.38
N LEU A 195 2.02 -6.96 -3.45
CA LEU A 195 2.38 -7.30 -4.83
C LEU A 195 3.78 -6.78 -5.18
N LEU A 196 4.00 -5.47 -5.04
CA LEU A 196 5.21 -4.79 -5.45
C LEU A 196 6.44 -5.29 -4.72
N PHE A 197 6.33 -5.33 -3.40
CA PHE A 197 7.44 -5.64 -2.55
C PHE A 197 7.50 -7.14 -2.38
N CYS A 198 6.53 -7.75 -1.71
CA CYS A 198 6.62 -9.13 -1.24
C CYS A 198 6.64 -10.17 -2.35
N LEU A 199 5.84 -9.98 -3.41
CA LEU A 199 5.67 -10.98 -4.48
C LEU A 199 6.50 -10.66 -5.73
N GLY A 200 7.25 -9.56 -5.74
CA GLY A 200 8.03 -9.12 -6.90
C GLY A 200 7.20 -8.83 -8.14
N ARG A 201 5.90 -8.52 -7.98
CA ARG A 201 4.99 -8.17 -9.07
C ARG A 201 5.07 -6.68 -9.40
N ASP A 202 4.53 -6.28 -10.54
CA ASP A 202 4.60 -4.91 -11.03
C ASP A 202 3.31 -4.16 -10.69
N SER A 203 3.16 -3.77 -9.41
CA SER A 203 2.09 -2.87 -8.95
C SER A 203 2.67 -1.58 -8.38
N PHE A 204 2.02 -0.44 -8.62
CA PHE A 204 2.50 0.87 -8.21
C PHE A 204 1.78 1.38 -6.96
N ALA A 205 2.31 1.13 -5.77
CA ALA A 205 1.66 1.55 -4.53
C ALA A 205 1.67 3.09 -4.36
N VAL A 206 0.51 3.69 -4.10
CA VAL A 206 0.32 5.14 -3.93
C VAL A 206 0.08 5.45 -2.46
N ASP A 207 1.17 5.72 -1.72
CA ASP A 207 1.10 6.19 -0.35
C ASP A 207 0.84 7.71 -0.26
N THR A 208 0.91 8.30 0.93
CA THR A 208 0.69 9.75 1.10
C THR A 208 1.76 10.62 0.43
N HIS A 209 3.01 10.14 0.35
CA HIS A 209 4.11 10.88 -0.26
C HIS A 209 4.02 10.81 -1.79
N VAL A 210 3.85 9.60 -2.32
CA VAL A 210 3.63 9.34 -3.74
C VAL A 210 2.40 10.13 -4.22
N TYR A 211 1.26 10.00 -3.53
CA TYR A 211 0.05 10.74 -3.89
C TYR A 211 0.28 12.25 -3.96
N ARG A 212 0.90 12.85 -2.93
CA ARG A 212 1.18 14.29 -2.92
C ARG A 212 2.11 14.71 -4.07
N LEU A 213 3.14 13.92 -4.36
CA LEU A 213 4.06 14.22 -5.45
C LEU A 213 3.38 14.03 -6.82
N SER A 214 2.51 13.03 -6.98
CA SER A 214 1.70 12.87 -8.19
C SER A 214 0.77 14.07 -8.43
N LYS A 215 0.21 14.67 -7.36
CA LYS A 215 -0.55 15.93 -7.46
C LYS A 215 0.34 17.11 -7.88
N LEU A 216 1.53 17.22 -7.26
CA LEU A 216 2.51 18.25 -7.61
C LEU A 216 2.93 18.17 -9.09
N LEU A 217 3.14 16.96 -9.59
CA LEU A 217 3.58 16.70 -10.96
C LEU A 217 2.46 16.77 -12.00
N GLY A 218 1.20 16.98 -11.59
CA GLY A 218 0.06 16.96 -12.51
C GLY A 218 -0.23 15.56 -13.09
N TRP A 219 0.20 14.50 -12.42
CA TRP A 219 0.03 13.10 -12.87
C TRP A 219 -1.35 12.52 -12.57
N VAL A 220 -2.19 13.26 -11.85
CA VAL A 220 -3.59 12.91 -11.62
C VAL A 220 -4.43 14.18 -11.59
N PRO A 221 -5.74 14.12 -11.90
CA PRO A 221 -6.63 15.28 -11.80
C PRO A 221 -6.64 15.92 -10.41
N GLU A 222 -6.89 17.23 -10.33
CA GLU A 222 -6.91 17.97 -9.07
C GLU A 222 -7.96 17.46 -8.06
N LYS A 223 -9.08 16.92 -8.55
CA LYS A 223 -10.13 16.32 -7.71
C LYS A 223 -9.96 14.81 -7.47
N ALA A 224 -8.90 14.19 -8.00
CA ALA A 224 -8.63 12.76 -7.78
C ALA A 224 -8.31 12.48 -6.32
N ASP A 225 -9.05 11.58 -5.68
CA ASP A 225 -8.68 11.01 -4.38
C ASP A 225 -7.57 9.95 -4.53
N ARG A 226 -7.04 9.48 -3.40
CA ARG A 226 -5.92 8.53 -3.39
C ARG A 226 -6.27 7.16 -3.98
N VAL A 227 -7.53 6.71 -3.88
CA VAL A 227 -7.94 5.40 -4.41
C VAL A 227 -8.01 5.46 -5.93
N ARG A 228 -8.60 6.52 -6.49
CA ARG A 228 -8.60 6.73 -7.94
C ARG A 228 -7.19 7.03 -8.48
N ALA A 229 -6.36 7.73 -7.72
CA ALA A 229 -4.94 7.93 -8.07
C ALA A 229 -4.17 6.60 -8.11
N GLN A 230 -4.39 5.71 -7.14
CA GLN A 230 -3.83 4.35 -7.14
C GLN A 230 -4.18 3.59 -8.42
N ALA A 231 -5.48 3.50 -8.73
CA ALA A 231 -5.97 2.83 -9.93
C ALA A 231 -5.38 3.41 -11.23
N HIS A 232 -5.37 4.75 -11.33
CA HIS A 232 -4.86 5.43 -12.51
C HIS A 232 -3.35 5.24 -12.70
N LEU A 233 -2.55 5.48 -11.66
CA LEU A 233 -1.09 5.44 -11.75
C LEU A 233 -0.56 4.02 -11.94
N ASP A 234 -1.22 3.01 -11.38
CA ASP A 234 -0.83 1.61 -11.57
C ASP A 234 -0.97 1.15 -13.03
N LEU A 235 -1.93 1.73 -13.78
CA LEU A 235 -2.11 1.44 -15.21
C LEU A 235 -1.19 2.30 -16.10
N ARG A 236 -0.86 3.53 -15.69
CA ARG A 236 -0.09 4.48 -16.52
C ARG A 236 1.42 4.31 -16.42
N ILE A 237 1.93 3.91 -15.26
CA ILE A 237 3.37 3.75 -15.05
C ILE A 237 3.80 2.38 -15.55
N SER A 238 4.78 2.36 -16.45
CA SER A 238 5.32 1.13 -17.02
C SER A 238 6.00 0.25 -15.96
N ALA A 239 5.94 -1.06 -16.17
CA ALA A 239 6.33 -2.08 -15.19
C ALA A 239 7.73 -1.85 -14.62
N GLU A 240 8.70 -1.56 -15.49
CA GLU A 240 10.10 -1.31 -15.17
C GLU A 240 10.33 -0.08 -14.28
N LEU A 241 9.39 0.87 -14.30
CA LEU A 241 9.47 2.09 -13.49
C LEU A 241 8.75 1.96 -12.14
N LYS A 242 7.79 1.04 -11.99
CA LYS A 242 6.89 1.01 -10.82
C LYS A 242 7.64 0.93 -9.50
N TYR A 243 8.60 0.01 -9.39
CA TYR A 243 9.40 -0.15 -8.17
C TYR A 243 10.29 1.08 -7.90
N GLY A 244 11.09 1.47 -8.90
CA GLY A 244 12.05 2.57 -8.78
C GLY A 244 11.35 3.88 -8.43
N LEU A 245 10.30 4.25 -9.19
CA LEU A 245 9.53 5.46 -8.93
C LEU A 245 8.87 5.44 -7.56
N HIS A 246 8.27 4.32 -7.13
CA HIS A 246 7.66 4.27 -5.79
C HIS A 246 8.68 4.59 -4.70
N VAL A 247 9.82 3.90 -4.71
CA VAL A 247 10.88 4.07 -3.70
C VAL A 247 11.43 5.50 -3.72
N LEU A 248 11.74 6.01 -4.91
CA LEU A 248 12.31 7.34 -5.11
C LEU A 248 11.33 8.46 -4.71
N MET A 249 10.06 8.36 -5.10
CA MET A 249 9.02 9.33 -4.74
C MET A 249 8.73 9.30 -3.24
N MET A 250 8.65 8.12 -2.62
CA MET A 250 8.49 8.00 -1.17
C MET A 250 9.66 8.66 -0.45
N GLN A 251 10.90 8.32 -0.83
CA GLN A 251 12.11 8.86 -0.22
C GLN A 251 12.19 10.37 -0.38
N HIS A 252 11.96 10.88 -1.59
CA HIS A 252 11.96 12.31 -1.87
C HIS A 252 10.86 13.02 -1.06
N GLY A 253 9.65 12.47 -1.04
CA GLY A 253 8.53 13.06 -0.29
C GLY A 253 8.75 13.07 1.23
N ARG A 254 9.61 12.20 1.76
CA ARG A 254 9.97 12.16 3.18
C ARG A 254 11.08 13.14 3.53
N SER A 255 12.14 13.21 2.72
CA SER A 255 13.37 13.97 3.03
C SER A 255 13.36 15.41 2.51
N CYS A 256 12.72 15.68 1.37
CA CYS A 256 12.75 16.98 0.74
C CYS A 256 11.95 18.03 1.53
N LYS A 257 12.63 19.07 2.03
CA LYS A 257 12.01 20.17 2.79
C LYS A 257 11.07 21.01 1.93
N GLY A 258 11.46 21.34 0.70
CA GLY A 258 10.66 22.16 -0.22
C GLY A 258 9.36 21.50 -0.67
N CYS A 259 9.28 20.17 -0.56
CA CYS A 259 8.13 19.38 -0.94
C CYS A 259 7.33 18.85 0.29
N LYS A 260 7.69 19.25 1.53
CA LYS A 260 6.87 19.04 2.73
C LYS A 260 5.68 19.99 2.77
N LYS A 261 4.60 19.56 3.43
CA LYS A 261 3.35 20.33 3.60
C LYS A 261 3.56 21.65 4.35
N THR A 262 4.68 21.81 5.07
CA THR A 262 5.02 23.00 5.88
C THR A 262 5.64 24.15 5.10
N GLY A 263 5.56 24.17 3.77
CA GLY A 263 5.69 25.40 2.98
C GLY A 263 7.01 26.18 3.13
N THR A 264 8.13 25.51 3.40
CA THR A 264 9.43 26.21 3.36
C THR A 264 9.81 26.51 1.91
N GLU A 265 10.29 27.71 1.62
CA GLU A 265 10.90 28.13 0.32
C GLU A 265 12.18 27.35 -0.05
N ALA A 266 12.44 26.23 0.62
CA ALA A 266 13.59 25.39 0.37
C ALA A 266 13.53 24.80 -1.06
N ALA A 267 14.71 24.69 -1.68
CA ALA A 267 14.87 24.09 -3.00
C ALA A 267 14.28 22.68 -3.07
N CYS A 268 13.58 22.36 -4.15
CA CYS A 268 13.07 21.03 -4.47
C CYS A 268 13.30 20.76 -5.96
N VAL A 269 14.07 19.70 -6.29
CA VAL A 269 14.45 19.38 -7.68
C VAL A 269 13.25 19.18 -8.60
N LEU A 270 12.14 18.65 -8.08
CA LEU A 270 10.91 18.49 -8.86
C LEU A 270 10.23 19.84 -9.16
N LYS A 271 10.26 20.79 -8.22
CA LYS A 271 9.68 22.12 -8.46
C LYS A 271 10.53 22.92 -9.46
N ALA A 272 11.85 22.84 -9.35
CA ALA A 272 12.76 23.45 -10.31
C ALA A 272 12.50 22.91 -11.73
N HIS A 273 12.43 21.59 -11.86
CA HIS A 273 12.09 20.92 -13.12
C HIS A 273 10.73 21.37 -13.70
N LEU A 274 9.68 21.45 -12.88
CA LEU A 274 8.36 21.94 -13.32
C LEU A 274 8.40 23.40 -13.77
N GLN A 275 9.21 24.23 -13.12
CA GLN A 275 9.39 25.64 -13.48
C GLN A 275 10.12 25.79 -14.82
N GLU A 276 11.17 24.99 -15.04
CA GLU A 276 11.90 24.91 -16.33
C GLU A 276 10.97 24.47 -17.47
N ARG A 277 10.15 23.42 -17.26
CA ARG A 277 9.17 22.97 -18.27
C ARG A 277 8.17 24.05 -18.63
N ARG A 278 7.67 24.82 -17.65
CA ARG A 278 6.73 25.93 -17.90
C ARG A 278 7.39 27.03 -18.74
N CYS A 279 8.61 27.44 -18.39
CA CYS A 279 9.35 28.44 -19.16
C CYS A 279 9.61 27.99 -20.62
N ALA A 280 9.93 26.71 -20.82
CA ALA A 280 10.14 26.16 -22.16
C ALA A 280 8.85 26.17 -23.00
N GLN A 281 7.70 25.82 -22.40
CA GLN A 281 6.39 25.86 -23.07
C GLN A 281 5.96 27.29 -23.42
N ASP A 282 6.16 28.24 -22.51
CA ASP A 282 5.86 29.66 -22.75
C ASP A 282 6.72 30.25 -23.87
N SER A 283 7.96 29.76 -24.02
CA SER A 283 8.88 30.19 -25.07
C SER A 283 8.51 29.62 -26.43
N ALA A 284 8.14 28.33 -26.48
CA ALA A 284 7.68 27.67 -27.71
C ALA A 284 6.34 28.25 -28.22
N GLY A 285 5.43 28.60 -27.32
CA GLY A 285 4.14 29.22 -27.68
C GLY A 285 4.27 30.64 -28.24
N ARG A 286 5.35 31.37 -27.90
CA ARG A 286 5.64 32.71 -28.46
C ARG A 286 6.34 32.69 -29.81
N GLN A 287 6.97 31.57 -30.20
CA GLN A 287 7.64 31.42 -31.49
C GLN A 287 6.71 30.83 -32.58
N GLY A 288 5.52 30.36 -32.20
CA GLY A 288 4.51 29.79 -33.10
C GLY A 288 3.32 30.72 -33.40
N LEU A 289 3.42 32.01 -33.05
CA LEU A 289 2.51 33.10 -33.42
C LEU A 289 3.28 34.07 -34.33
#